data_AF-A0AA88XBU9-F1
#
_entry.id   AF-A0AA88XBU9-F1
#
_cell.length_a   1.000
_cell.length_b   1.000
_cell.length_c   1.000
_cell.angle_alpha   90.00
_cell.angle_beta   90.00
_cell.angle_gamma   90.00
#
_symmetry.space_group_name_H-M   'P 1'
#
loop_
_entity.id
_entity.type
_entity.pdbx_description
1 polymer ?
#
loop_
_entity_poly.entity_id
_entity_poly.type
_entity_poly.pdbx_seq_one_letter_code
_entity_poly.pdbx_strand_id
1 'polypeptide(L)'
;MVKAIRVHEVGGPEVHFSLSLSRPGAFLKCGPMNYIYLSAQKMPDYHYVDGEKPHFLDNNLSRIEDGVVIRFVVFCKRWGNQVRDIGREFMILASLEGDSLGPISLPGTDGLEL
;
A
#
# COMPACT_ATOMS: atom_id res chain seq x y z
N MET A 1 0.88 -14.74 5.80
CA MET A 1 1.40 -14.75 4.41
C MET A 1 2.02 -13.37 4.16
N VAL A 2 3.27 -13.33 3.69
CA VAL A 2 3.98 -12.08 3.31
C VAL A 2 3.71 -11.80 1.83
N LYS A 3 3.49 -10.53 1.47
CA LYS A 3 3.26 -10.08 0.09
C LYS A 3 4.10 -8.81 -0.19
N ALA A 4 4.54 -8.63 -1.41
CA ALA A 4 5.13 -7.37 -1.89
C ALA A 4 4.35 -6.90 -3.12
N ILE A 5 4.01 -5.61 -3.16
CA ILE A 5 3.21 -5.01 -4.23
C ILE A 5 3.90 -3.72 -4.68
N ARG A 6 4.08 -3.60 -6.00
CA ARG A 6 4.54 -2.38 -6.65
C ARG A 6 3.35 -1.44 -6.82
N VAL A 7 3.46 -0.21 -6.32
CA VAL A 7 2.46 0.82 -6.54
C VAL A 7 2.91 1.66 -7.74
N HIS A 8 2.04 1.87 -8.73
CA HIS A 8 2.25 2.77 -9.86
C HIS A 8 0.93 3.43 -10.23
N GLU A 9 0.92 4.71 -10.57
CA GLU A 9 -0.19 5.35 -11.29
C GLU A 9 -0.15 5.08 -12.81
N VAL A 10 -1.31 5.22 -13.46
CA VAL A 10 -1.76 4.57 -14.71
C VAL A 10 -0.94 4.86 -15.97
N GLY A 11 -0.65 3.79 -16.73
CA GLY A 11 -0.19 3.88 -18.13
C GLY A 11 -0.16 2.54 -18.88
N GLY A 12 -1.30 1.85 -19.06
CA GLY A 12 -1.42 0.72 -20.00
C GLY A 12 -2.30 -0.46 -19.52
N PRO A 13 -2.81 -1.33 -20.42
CA PRO A 13 -3.75 -2.38 -20.08
C PRO A 13 -3.02 -3.65 -19.63
N GLU A 14 -2.47 -3.67 -18.42
CA GLU A 14 -2.07 -4.90 -17.74
C GLU A 14 -1.85 -4.62 -16.25
N VAL A 15 -2.77 -5.09 -15.40
CA VAL A 15 -2.76 -5.01 -13.92
C VAL A 15 -2.76 -3.57 -13.36
N HIS A 16 -3.93 -3.09 -12.95
CA HIS A 16 -4.05 -1.83 -12.23
C HIS A 16 -3.48 -1.94 -10.81
N PHE A 17 -2.50 -1.09 -10.52
CA PHE A 17 -2.05 -0.79 -9.17
C PHE A 17 -2.49 0.63 -8.84
N SER A 18 -2.86 0.89 -7.59
CA SER A 18 -3.16 2.26 -7.16
C SER A 18 -2.98 2.38 -5.66
N LEU A 19 -2.49 3.54 -5.21
CA LEU A 19 -2.37 3.90 -3.80
C LEU A 19 -3.21 5.14 -3.52
N SER A 20 -4.01 5.06 -2.47
CA SER A 20 -4.70 6.23 -1.89
C SER A 20 -4.26 6.39 -0.45
N LEU A 21 -3.70 7.56 -0.13
CA LEU A 21 -3.17 7.88 1.19
C LEU A 21 -4.07 8.87 1.92
N SER A 22 -4.24 8.63 3.21
CA SER A 22 -4.97 9.52 4.11
C SER A 22 -4.49 9.31 5.53
N ARG A 23 -4.78 10.25 6.44
CA ARG A 23 -4.42 10.12 7.87
C ARG A 23 -4.75 8.75 8.49
N PRO A 24 -5.91 8.12 8.23
CA PRO A 24 -6.22 6.79 8.76
C PRO A 24 -5.34 5.64 8.26
N GLY A 25 -4.73 5.78 7.07
CA GLY A 25 -3.93 4.72 6.46
C GLY A 25 -3.82 4.81 4.93
N ALA A 26 -3.42 3.70 4.35
CA ALA A 26 -3.25 3.52 2.91
C ALA A 26 -4.21 2.47 2.36
N PHE A 27 -4.85 2.77 1.23
CA PHE A 27 -5.57 1.79 0.41
C PHE A 27 -4.74 1.44 -0.81
N LEU A 28 -4.50 0.14 -1.00
CA LEU A 28 -3.75 -0.41 -2.13
C LEU A 28 -4.70 -1.24 -3.00
N LYS A 29 -4.56 -1.11 -4.31
CA LYS A 29 -5.14 -2.00 -5.32
C LYS A 29 -4.04 -2.69 -6.11
N CYS A 30 -4.25 -3.95 -6.45
CA CYS A 30 -3.28 -4.78 -7.18
C CYS A 30 -4.02 -5.88 -7.93
N GLY A 31 -4.28 -5.66 -9.22
CA GLY A 31 -4.93 -6.66 -10.07
C GLY A 31 -6.29 -7.12 -9.51
N PRO A 32 -6.54 -8.43 -9.31
CA PRO A 32 -7.81 -8.92 -8.79
C PRO A 32 -8.02 -8.63 -7.29
N MET A 33 -7.00 -8.12 -6.58
CA MET A 33 -7.12 -7.68 -5.20
C MET A 33 -7.44 -6.17 -5.15
N ASN A 34 -8.73 -5.85 -5.03
CA ASN A 34 -9.22 -4.48 -5.12
C ASN A 34 -9.17 -3.70 -3.80
N TYR A 35 -8.99 -4.34 -2.64
CA TYR A 35 -9.03 -3.66 -1.32
C TYR A 35 -8.04 -4.25 -0.34
N ILE A 36 -6.82 -3.74 -0.36
CA ILE A 36 -5.85 -3.97 0.70
C ILE A 36 -5.77 -2.68 1.53
N TYR A 37 -6.12 -2.77 2.81
CA TYR A 37 -6.07 -1.64 3.72
C TYR A 37 -4.92 -1.81 4.70
N LEU A 38 -4.04 -0.82 4.75
CA LEU A 38 -2.93 -0.71 5.68
C LEU A 38 -3.22 0.47 6.62
N SER A 39 -3.72 0.17 7.82
CA SER A 39 -4.03 1.21 8.81
C SER A 39 -2.75 1.85 9.35
N ALA A 40 -2.79 3.15 9.66
CA ALA A 40 -1.71 3.84 10.37
C ALA A 40 -1.34 3.15 11.69
N GLN A 41 -2.31 2.55 12.40
CA GLN A 41 -2.05 1.78 13.62
C GLN A 41 -1.21 0.52 13.38
N LYS A 42 -1.18 0.03 12.14
CA LYS A 42 -0.41 -1.14 11.69
C LYS A 42 0.85 -0.75 10.93
N MET A 43 1.25 0.52 11.02
CA MET A 43 2.49 1.09 10.49
C MET A 43 3.19 1.89 11.63
N PRO A 44 3.61 1.25 12.73
CA PRO A 44 3.97 1.94 13.98
C PRO A 44 5.13 2.95 13.83
N ASP A 45 6.05 2.72 12.91
CA ASP A 45 7.20 3.61 12.68
C ASP A 45 6.90 4.76 11.71
N TYR A 46 5.72 4.77 11.10
CA TYR A 46 5.34 5.73 10.07
C TYR A 46 4.33 6.75 10.59
N HIS A 47 4.54 8.01 10.22
CA HIS A 47 3.58 9.08 10.44
C HIS A 47 3.10 9.67 9.12
N TYR A 48 1.85 10.11 9.07
CA TYR A 48 1.27 10.73 7.89
C TYR A 48 1.74 12.19 7.79
N VAL A 49 2.23 12.57 6.61
CA VAL A 49 2.59 13.93 6.24
C VAL A 49 1.58 14.44 5.23
N ASP A 50 0.86 15.51 5.60
CA ASP A 50 -0.13 16.17 4.75
C ASP A 50 0.54 17.17 3.79
N GLY A 51 -0.09 17.48 2.67
CA GLY A 51 0.43 18.44 1.69
C GLY A 51 -0.02 18.15 0.25
N GLU A 52 0.62 18.80 -0.72
CA GLU A 52 0.35 18.57 -2.15
C GLU A 52 0.62 17.12 -2.57
N LYS A 53 1.63 16.50 -1.94
CA LYS A 53 2.01 15.09 -2.13
C LYS A 53 1.97 14.37 -0.78
N PRO A 54 0.79 13.91 -0.34
CA PRO A 54 0.67 13.21 0.93
C PRO A 54 1.47 11.90 0.90
N HIS A 55 2.12 11.58 2.02
CA HIS A 55 2.94 10.37 2.15
C HIS A 55 2.99 9.91 3.61
N PHE A 56 3.41 8.67 3.84
CA PHE A 56 3.84 8.23 5.17
C PHE A 56 5.36 8.23 5.24
N LEU A 57 5.92 8.78 6.32
CA LEU A 57 7.35 8.93 6.55
C LEU A 57 7.74 8.18 7.82
N ASP A 58 8.81 7.38 7.78
CA ASP A 58 9.40 6.79 8.98
C ASP A 58 10.57 7.60 9.55
N ASN A 59 11.08 7.18 10.70
CA ASN A 59 12.23 7.81 11.36
C ASN A 59 13.55 7.69 10.56
N ASN A 60 13.63 6.79 9.58
CA ASN A 60 14.78 6.58 8.71
C ASN A 60 14.63 7.33 7.37
N LEU A 61 13.66 8.23 7.25
CA LEU A 61 13.33 8.98 6.03
C LEU A 61 12.80 8.10 4.87
N SER A 62 12.41 6.86 5.16
CA SER A 62 11.75 5.96 4.22
C SER A 62 10.31 6.41 4.01
N ARG A 63 9.87 6.40 2.74
CA ARG A 63 8.57 6.92 2.34
C ARG A 63 7.66 5.83 1.77
N ILE A 64 6.39 5.91 2.13
CA ILE A 64 5.31 5.24 1.43
C ILE A 64 4.54 6.31 0.67
N GLU A 65 4.73 6.28 -0.64
CA GLU A 65 4.14 7.18 -1.63
C GLU A 65 3.93 6.41 -2.94
N ASP A 66 3.35 7.07 -3.95
CA ASP A 66 3.15 6.45 -5.27
C ASP A 66 4.50 6.08 -5.90
N GLY A 67 4.54 5.01 -6.71
CA GLY A 67 5.77 4.50 -7.33
C GLY A 67 6.60 3.55 -6.45
N VAL A 68 6.32 3.49 -5.14
CA VAL A 68 7.07 2.64 -4.20
C VAL A 68 6.55 1.20 -4.16
N VAL A 69 7.46 0.24 -4.01
CA VAL A 69 7.12 -1.16 -3.78
C VAL A 69 7.10 -1.42 -2.28
N ILE A 70 5.98 -1.92 -1.76
CA ILE A 70 5.80 -2.13 -0.33
C ILE A 70 5.67 -3.62 -0.05
N ARG A 71 6.45 -4.12 0.90
CA ARG A 71 6.32 -5.46 1.48
C ARG A 71 5.53 -5.38 2.78
N PHE A 72 4.50 -6.20 2.91
CA PHE A 72 3.63 -6.24 4.08
C PHE A 72 3.20 -7.68 4.41
N VAL A 73 2.65 -7.87 5.60
CA VAL A 73 1.98 -9.10 6.00
C VAL A 73 0.47 -8.95 5.97
N VAL A 74 -0.23 -9.99 5.51
CA VAL A 74 -1.68 -10.08 5.68
C VAL A 74 -1.96 -10.53 7.11
N PHE A 75 -2.61 -9.67 7.91
CA PHE A 75 -2.96 -10.02 9.29
C PHE A 75 -4.43 -10.45 9.42
N CYS A 76 -5.33 -9.95 8.56
CA CYS A 76 -6.74 -10.35 8.58
C CYS A 76 -7.37 -10.27 7.18
N LYS A 77 -8.42 -11.06 6.97
CA LYS A 77 -9.25 -11.05 5.76
C LYS A 77 -10.68 -10.79 6.21
N ARG A 78 -11.33 -9.79 5.64
CA ARG A 78 -12.72 -9.44 5.95
C ARG A 78 -13.58 -9.59 4.71
N TRP A 79 -14.75 -10.20 4.88
CA TRP A 79 -15.79 -10.21 3.87
C TRP A 79 -16.64 -8.93 4.01
N GLY A 80 -16.74 -8.15 2.94
CA GLY A 80 -17.63 -6.99 2.91
C GLY A 80 -19.09 -7.45 2.86
N ASN A 81 -19.76 -7.53 4.00
CA ASN A 81 -21.20 -7.81 4.06
C ASN A 81 -22.07 -6.54 4.16
N GLN A 82 -21.51 -5.34 4.33
CA GLN A 82 -22.29 -4.11 4.58
C GLN A 82 -21.62 -2.80 4.15
N VAL A 83 -21.21 -2.64 2.89
CA VAL A 83 -20.97 -1.29 2.33
C VAL A 83 -21.71 -1.19 1.01
N ARG A 84 -22.65 -0.24 0.90
CA ARG A 84 -23.63 -0.12 -0.19
C ARG A 84 -23.02 -0.02 -1.59
N ASP A 85 -21.74 0.33 -1.70
CA ASP A 85 -21.07 0.59 -2.99
C ASP A 85 -19.87 -0.32 -3.31
N ILE A 86 -19.46 -1.22 -2.40
CA ILE A 86 -18.25 -2.07 -2.59
C ILE A 86 -18.60 -3.49 -3.05
N GLY A 87 -19.87 -3.80 -3.27
CA GLY A 87 -20.28 -5.16 -3.63
C GLY A 87 -19.74 -6.21 -2.63
N ARG A 88 -19.79 -7.49 -2.97
CA ARG A 88 -19.24 -8.56 -2.12
C ARG A 88 -17.74 -8.72 -2.36
N GLU A 89 -16.96 -7.67 -2.11
CA GLU A 89 -15.52 -7.70 -2.36
C GLU A 89 -14.74 -8.09 -1.09
N PHE A 90 -13.73 -8.95 -1.25
CA PHE A 90 -12.82 -9.37 -0.19
C PHE A 90 -11.89 -8.21 0.17
N MET A 91 -11.81 -7.86 1.46
CA MET A 91 -10.86 -6.89 1.98
C MET A 91 -9.72 -7.61 2.71
N ILE A 92 -8.50 -7.22 2.38
CA ILE A 92 -7.28 -7.64 3.07
C ILE A 92 -6.89 -6.52 4.03
N LEU A 93 -6.63 -6.89 5.28
CA LEU A 93 -6.01 -6.01 6.25
C LEU A 93 -4.53 -6.36 6.35
N ALA A 94 -3.69 -5.38 6.05
CA ALA A 94 -2.24 -5.49 6.00
C ALA A 94 -1.57 -4.83 7.21
N SER A 95 -0.34 -5.26 7.50
CA SER A 95 0.48 -4.69 8.57
C SER A 95 1.95 -4.64 8.17
N LEU A 96 2.66 -3.66 8.72
CA LEU A 96 4.12 -3.50 8.71
C LEU A 96 4.74 -3.82 10.08
N GLU A 97 3.98 -4.43 11.00
CA GLU A 97 4.52 -4.91 12.28
C GLU A 97 5.39 -6.15 12.04
N GLY A 98 6.68 -6.05 12.34
CA GLY A 98 7.65 -7.15 12.21
C GLY A 98 8.86 -6.76 11.36
N ASP A 99 9.82 -7.67 11.27
CA ASP A 99 11.10 -7.40 10.62
C ASP A 99 11.00 -7.44 9.09
N SER A 100 11.82 -6.62 8.42
CA SER A 100 11.97 -6.61 6.95
C SER A 100 10.69 -6.31 6.16
N LEU A 101 9.77 -5.53 6.73
CA LEU A 101 8.57 -4.99 6.08
C LEU A 101 8.75 -3.51 5.71
N GLY A 102 7.84 -2.98 4.90
CA GLY A 102 7.88 -1.59 4.41
C GLY A 102 8.36 -1.49 2.96
N PRO A 103 8.80 -0.29 2.54
CA PRO A 103 9.38 -0.04 1.22
C PRO A 103 10.57 -0.96 0.94
N ILE A 104 10.64 -1.48 -0.28
CA ILE A 104 11.76 -2.30 -0.76
C ILE A 104 12.28 -1.81 -2.10
N SER A 105 13.59 -1.87 -2.29
CA SER A 105 14.22 -1.68 -3.61
C SER A 105 14.07 -2.96 -4.43
N LEU A 106 13.60 -2.84 -5.67
CA LEU A 106 13.66 -3.93 -6.63
C LEU A 106 14.99 -3.85 -7.39
N PRO A 107 15.76 -4.94 -7.52
CA PRO A 107 16.97 -4.94 -8.32
C PRO A 107 16.63 -4.60 -9.78
N GLY A 108 17.29 -3.57 -10.34
CA GLY A 108 17.13 -3.14 -11.73
C GLY A 108 16.25 -1.90 -11.96
N THR A 109 15.95 -1.12 -10.91
CA THR A 109 15.11 0.10 -11.04
C THR A 109 15.92 1.40 -11.07
N ASP A 110 17.24 1.33 -10.92
CA ASP A 110 18.13 2.48 -10.69
C ASP A 110 18.45 3.28 -11.98
N GLY A 111 17.66 3.15 -13.05
CA GLY A 111 18.06 3.68 -14.36
C GLY A 111 16.98 3.88 -15.42
N LEU A 112 15.70 4.01 -15.05
CA LEU A 112 14.66 4.44 -16.00
C LEU A 112 13.98 5.72 -15.50
N GLU A 113 14.71 6.83 -15.57
CA GLU A 113 14.09 8.12 -15.83
C GLU A 113 13.69 8.13 -17.32
N LEU A 114 12.39 8.26 -17.60
CA LEU A 114 11.86 8.67 -18.90
C LEU A 114 11.33 10.10 -18.77
#